data_AF-A0A922WVK9-F1
#
_entry.id   AF-A0A922WVK9-F1
#
_cell.length_a   1.000
_cell.length_b   1.000
_cell.length_c   1.000
_cell.angle_alpha   90.00
_cell.angle_beta   90.00
_cell.angle_gamma   90.00
#
_symmetry.space_group_name_H-M   'P 1'
#
loop_
_entity.id
_entity.type
_entity.pdbx_description
1 polymer ?
#
loop_
_entity_poly.entity_id
_entity_poly.type
_entity_poly.pdbx_seq_one_letter_code
_entity_poly.pdbx_strand_id
1 'polypeptide(L)'
;PEAKMRMLLEQNVILQLQHLKTHPTVAVALAQGAVKLHGWVYDIKTGEVSAFDEGTGTWVSVEDRYATEIAGAMLAHDHAC
;
A
#
# COMPACT_ATOMS: atom_id res chain seq x y z
N PRO A 1 -3.56 20.67 -14.43
CA PRO A 1 -3.61 21.04 -12.98
C PRO A 1 -3.82 19.82 -12.07
N GLU A 2 -4.85 19.02 -12.34
CA GLU A 2 -5.17 17.82 -11.55
C GLU A 2 -4.11 16.72 -11.67
N ALA A 3 -3.63 16.44 -12.89
CA ALA A 3 -2.54 15.48 -13.10
C ALA A 3 -1.28 15.82 -12.28
N LYS A 4 -0.92 17.10 -12.18
CA LYS A 4 0.23 17.55 -11.36
C LYS A 4 -0.03 17.35 -9.86
N MET A 5 -1.25 17.61 -9.40
CA MET A 5 -1.61 17.36 -8.00
C MET A 5 -1.51 15.87 -7.68
N ARG A 6 -2.06 15.01 -8.55
CA ARG A 6 -1.98 13.56 -8.41
C ARG A 6 -0.53 13.08 -8.30
N MET A 7 0.35 13.53 -9.21
CA MET A 7 1.77 13.20 -9.15
C MET A 7 2.44 13.62 -7.82
N LEU A 8 2.06 14.77 -7.26
CA LEU A 8 2.60 15.23 -5.98
C LEU A 8 2.11 14.38 -4.80
N LEU A 9 0.85 13.95 -4.81
CA LEU A 9 0.30 13.04 -3.81
C LEU A 9 1.00 11.68 -3.87
N GLU A 10 1.14 11.12 -5.07
CA GLU A 10 1.83 9.86 -5.30
C GLU A 10 3.29 9.92 -4.83
N GLN A 11 4.01 11.00 -5.19
CA GLN A 11 5.39 11.18 -4.75
C GLN A 11 5.51 11.36 -3.24
N ASN A 12 4.53 12.03 -2.60
CA ASN A 12 4.50 12.19 -1.16
C ASN A 12 4.38 10.83 -0.45
N VAL A 13 3.50 9.96 -0.93
CA VAL A 13 3.34 8.60 -0.38
C VAL A 13 4.63 7.80 -0.52
N ILE A 14 5.26 7.81 -1.70
CA ILE A 14 6.53 7.11 -1.93
C ILE A 14 7.62 7.62 -0.98
N LEU A 15 7.73 8.94 -0.82
CA LEU A 15 8.71 9.55 0.07
C LEU A 15 8.46 9.15 1.54
N GLN A 16 7.20 9.12 1.97
CA GLN A 16 6.86 8.70 3.34
C GLN A 16 7.14 7.22 3.58
N LEU A 17 6.90 6.34 2.59
CA LEU A 17 7.31 4.94 2.68
C LEU A 17 8.83 4.81 2.84
N GLN A 18 9.61 5.59 2.09
CA GLN A 18 11.07 5.62 2.22
C GLN A 18 11.50 6.10 3.61
N HIS A 19 10.89 7.16 4.14
CA HIS A 19 11.17 7.64 5.49
C HIS A 19 10.82 6.62 6.57
N LEU A 20 9.71 5.90 6.43
CA LEU A 20 9.34 4.84 7.36
C LEU A 20 10.37 3.70 7.34
N LYS A 21 10.86 3.32 6.16
CA LYS A 21 11.91 2.28 6.03
C LYS A 21 13.22 2.66 6.71
N THR A 22 13.54 3.95 6.86
CA THR A 22 14.76 4.37 7.56
C THR A 22 14.57 4.49 9.08
N HIS A 23 13.34 4.48 9.58
CA HIS A 23 13.08 4.56 11.02
C HIS A 23 13.51 3.25 11.72
N PRO A 24 14.37 3.28 12.75
CA PRO A 24 14.99 2.07 13.33
C PRO A 24 13.99 0.97 13.70
N THR A 25 12.90 1.31 14.39
CA THR A 25 11.87 0.33 14.81
C THR A 25 11.20 -0.34 13.62
N VAL A 26 10.93 0.42 12.55
CA VAL A 26 10.26 -0.08 11.35
C VAL A 26 11.22 -0.93 10.54
N ALA A 27 12.48 -0.49 10.39
CA ALA A 27 13.52 -1.24 9.70
C ALA A 27 13.75 -2.62 10.33
N VAL A 28 13.79 -2.70 11.67
CA VAL A 28 13.92 -3.97 12.40
C VAL A 28 12.71 -4.87 12.14
N ALA A 29 11.49 -4.34 12.28
CA ALA A 29 10.27 -5.11 12.08
C ALA A 29 10.12 -5.60 10.63
N LEU A 30 10.55 -4.78 9.65
CA LEU A 30 10.59 -5.16 8.24
C LEU A 30 11.60 -6.28 7.98
N ALA A 31 12.82 -6.17 8.52
CA ALA A 31 13.85 -7.19 8.38
C ALA A 31 13.44 -8.53 9.01
N GLN A 32 12.65 -8.49 10.08
CA GLN A 32 12.07 -9.67 10.73
C GLN A 32 10.83 -10.23 10.01
N GLY A 33 10.32 -9.54 8.99
CA GLY A 33 9.06 -9.90 8.32
C GLY A 33 7.82 -9.73 9.20
N ALA A 34 7.94 -9.03 10.35
CA ALA A 34 6.86 -8.84 11.31
C ALA A 34 5.82 -7.81 10.83
N VAL A 35 6.20 -6.92 9.91
CA VAL A 35 5.32 -5.92 9.30
C VAL A 35 5.53 -5.83 7.79
N LYS A 36 4.50 -5.37 7.09
CA LYS A 36 4.56 -4.95 5.69
C LYS A 36 4.15 -3.49 5.60
N LEU A 37 4.79 -2.72 4.72
CA LEU A 37 4.40 -1.35 4.43
C LEU A 37 3.57 -1.31 3.15
N HIS A 38 2.55 -0.45 3.17
CA HIS A 38 1.62 -0.23 2.08
C HIS A 38 1.37 1.28 1.96
N GLY A 39 1.33 1.79 0.73
CA GLY A 39 1.10 3.21 0.46
C GLY A 39 -0.08 3.38 -0.47
N TRP A 40 -1.08 4.16 -0.05
CA TRP A 40 -2.32 4.38 -0.78
C TRP A 40 -2.60 5.87 -0.98
N VAL A 41 -3.30 6.18 -2.07
CA VAL A 41 -3.91 7.48 -2.33
C VAL A 41 -5.42 7.28 -2.42
N TYR A 42 -6.16 8.05 -1.62
CA TYR A 42 -7.62 8.04 -1.60
C TYR A 42 -8.15 9.29 -2.32
N ASP A 43 -8.98 9.11 -3.34
CA ASP A 43 -9.71 10.20 -3.96
C ASP A 43 -11.04 10.42 -3.23
N ILE A 44 -11.18 11.57 -2.58
CA ILE A 44 -12.39 11.91 -1.79
C ILE A 44 -13.62 12.10 -2.67
N LYS A 45 -13.46 12.51 -3.93
CA LYS A 45 -14.58 12.78 -4.84
C LYS A 45 -15.16 11.49 -5.40
N THR A 46 -14.30 10.55 -5.80
CA THR A 46 -14.73 9.31 -6.47
C THR A 46 -14.84 8.13 -5.50
N GLY A 47 -14.16 8.18 -4.36
CA GLY A 47 -14.02 7.05 -3.43
C GLY A 47 -12.98 6.02 -3.88
N GLU A 48 -12.30 6.25 -5.01
CA GLU A 48 -11.30 5.33 -5.52
C GLU A 48 -10.03 5.34 -4.65
N VAL A 49 -9.44 4.16 -4.50
CA VAL A 49 -8.20 3.99 -3.74
C VAL A 49 -7.14 3.36 -4.64
N SER A 50 -6.06 4.11 -4.88
CA SER A 50 -4.90 3.64 -5.63
C SER A 50 -3.82 3.17 -4.66
N ALA A 51 -3.25 1.99 -4.89
CA ALA A 51 -2.12 1.45 -4.15
C ALA A 51 -0.83 1.51 -4.96
N PHE A 52 0.26 1.84 -4.30
CA PHE A 52 1.59 1.77 -4.88
C PHE A 52 2.14 0.33 -4.82
N ASP A 53 2.48 -0.23 -5.98
CA ASP A 53 3.19 -1.49 -6.09
C ASP A 53 4.70 -1.22 -6.23
N GLU A 54 5.45 -1.52 -5.17
CA GLU A 54 6.91 -1.36 -5.16
C GLU A 54 7.63 -2.33 -6.11
N GLY A 55 7.03 -3.48 -6.44
CA GLY A 55 7.63 -4.48 -7.32
C GLY A 55 7.66 -4.03 -8.78
N THR A 56 6.62 -3.31 -9.21
CA THR A 56 6.49 -2.79 -10.58
C THR A 56 6.78 -1.29 -10.67
N GLY A 57 6.77 -0.56 -9.56
CA GLY A 57 6.89 0.89 -9.52
C GLY A 57 5.66 1.63 -10.05
N THR A 58 4.48 0.98 -10.03
CA THR A 58 3.25 1.51 -10.61
C THR A 58 2.14 1.68 -9.58
N TRP A 59 1.16 2.52 -9.90
CA TRP A 59 -0.08 2.63 -9.14
C TRP A 59 -1.17 1.75 -9.76
N VAL A 60 -1.83 0.96 -8.93
CA VAL A 60 -2.93 0.06 -9.31
C VAL A 60 -4.11 0.25 -8.35
N SER A 61 -5.29 -0.28 -8.67
CA SER A 61 -6.40 -0.27 -7.70
C SER A 61 -6.02 -1.04 -6.44
N VAL A 62 -6.45 -0.56 -5.26
CA VAL A 62 -6.34 -1.32 -4.00
C VAL A 62 -6.97 -2.69 -4.12
N GLU A 63 -8.11 -2.79 -4.80
CA GLU A 63 -8.84 -4.05 -4.97
C GLU A 63 -7.98 -5.07 -5.73
N ASP A 64 -7.40 -4.66 -6.85
CA ASP A 64 -6.51 -5.52 -7.64
C ASP A 64 -5.24 -5.89 -6.86
N ARG A 65 -4.65 -4.90 -6.16
CA ARG A 65 -3.38 -5.10 -5.45
C ARG A 65 -3.49 -6.15 -4.34
N TYR A 66 -4.61 -6.17 -3.63
CA TYR A 66 -4.79 -7.03 -2.46
C TYR A 66 -5.80 -8.15 -2.67
N ALA A 67 -6.27 -8.37 -3.91
CA ALA A 67 -7.25 -9.40 -4.23
C ALA A 67 -6.80 -10.79 -3.71
N THR A 68 -5.52 -11.12 -3.87
CA THR A 68 -4.98 -12.42 -3.45
C THR A 68 -4.87 -12.50 -1.93
N GLU A 69 -4.37 -11.46 -1.27
CA GLU A 69 -4.28 -11.39 0.19
C GLU A 69 -5.66 -11.44 0.86
N ILE A 70 -6.66 -10.75 0.28
CA ILE A 70 -8.05 -10.77 0.75
C ILE A 70 -8.65 -12.17 0.53
N ALA A 71 -8.51 -12.76 -0.64
CA ALA A 71 -9.00 -14.11 -0.91
C ALA A 71 -8.38 -15.14 0.05
N GLY A 72 -7.06 -15.04 0.30
CA GLY A 72 -6.37 -15.88 1.28
C GLY A 72 -6.89 -15.69 2.70
N ALA A 73 -7.16 -14.44 3.11
CA ALA A 73 -7.72 -14.15 4.43
C ALA A 73 -9.16 -14.65 4.59
N MET A 74 -9.99 -14.54 3.54
CA MET A 74 -11.36 -15.06 3.53
C MET A 74 -11.36 -16.59 3.65
N LEU A 75 -10.50 -17.28 2.89
CA LEU A 75 -10.35 -18.74 2.98
C LEU A 75 -9.84 -19.21 4.35
N ALA A 76 -8.90 -18.46 4.96
CA ALA A 76 -8.41 -18.75 6.30
C ALA A 76 -9.48 -18.57 7.39
N HIS A 77 -10.46 -17.69 7.16
CA HIS A 77 -11.58 -17.47 8.07
C HIS A 77 -12.60 -18.64 8.04
N ASP A 78 -12.85 -19.22 6.86
CA ASP A 78 -13.79 -20.36 6.70
C ASP A 78 -13.28 -21.67 7.35
N HIS A 79 -11.99 -21.79 7.64
CA HIS A 79 -11.37 -22.98 8.27
C HIS A 79 -11.17 -22.85 9.79
N ALA A 80 -11.72 -21.82 10.44
CA ALA A 80 -11.63 -21.59 11.88
C ALA A 80 -12.84 -22.13 12.70
N CYS A 81 -13.71 -22.94 12.10
CA CYS A 81 -14.80 -23.68 12.76
C CYS A 81 -14.49 -25.18 12.85
#